data_AF-A0A067GSI7-F1
#
_entry.id   AF-A0A067GSI7-F1
#
_cell.length_a   1.000
_cell.length_b   1.000
_cell.length_c   1.000
_cell.angle_alpha   90.00
_cell.angle_beta   90.00
_cell.angle_gamma   90.00
#
_symmetry.space_group_name_H-M   'P 1'
#
loop_
_entity.id
_entity.type
_entity.pdbx_description
1 polymer ?
#
loop_
_entity_poly.entity_id
_entity_poly.type
_entity_poly.pdbx_seq_one_letter_code
_entity_poly.pdbx_strand_id
1 'polypeptide(L)'
;MFPDAVEVQALVRSKGLFSFYEDGHQECCRVRKVRPLRRALKGLRAWITGQRKDQSPGTRSEIPVVQVDPVFEGLEGGVGSLVKWNPVANVKGNDIWNFLRTMDVPINSLHSQGYISIGCEPCTRPVLPGQHEREGRWWWEDAKAKECGLHKGNIKQEDAAVNGNGNGAGNASEAVADIFNSQNLVTLNRTGMENLARLDHRQEPWLVVLYAPWCQFCQAMEGSYVELADKLAGNGVKVGKFRADGDQKEYAKQKLQLGSFPTILFFPKHSSKPIKYPSERRDVDSLMAFVDALR
;
A
#
# COMPACT_ATOMS: atom_id res chain seq x y z
N MET A 1 -21.73 -18.71 -4.89
CA MET A 1 -21.92 -17.47 -4.12
C MET A 1 -21.99 -16.32 -5.12
N PHE A 2 -23.13 -15.65 -5.26
CA PHE A 2 -23.32 -14.57 -6.23
C PHE A 2 -23.61 -13.24 -5.54
N PRO A 3 -23.21 -12.10 -6.14
CA PRO A 3 -23.60 -10.79 -5.66
C PRO A 3 -25.10 -10.54 -5.79
N ASP A 4 -25.60 -9.63 -4.96
CA ASP A 4 -27.00 -9.21 -5.06
C ASP A 4 -27.20 -8.39 -6.35
N ALA A 5 -28.16 -8.80 -7.19
CA ALA A 5 -28.35 -8.20 -8.51
C ALA A 5 -28.81 -6.74 -8.42
N VAL A 6 -29.64 -6.39 -7.44
CA VAL A 6 -30.16 -5.03 -7.25
C VAL A 6 -29.02 -4.11 -6.83
N GLU A 7 -28.18 -4.54 -5.88
CA GLU A 7 -27.02 -3.76 -5.45
C GLU A 7 -25.99 -3.57 -6.58
N VAL A 8 -25.73 -4.61 -7.37
CA VAL A 8 -24.83 -4.51 -8.52
C VAL A 8 -25.40 -3.57 -9.58
N GLN A 9 -26.68 -3.67 -9.88
CA GLN A 9 -27.33 -2.81 -10.87
C GLN A 9 -27.35 -1.35 -10.43
N ALA A 10 -27.60 -1.08 -9.14
CA ALA A 10 -27.54 0.27 -8.58
C ALA A 10 -26.13 0.87 -8.66
N LEU A 11 -25.10 0.09 -8.36
CA LEU A 11 -23.70 0.51 -8.48
C LEU A 11 -23.35 0.84 -9.94
N VAL A 12 -23.71 -0.05 -10.87
CA VAL A 12 -23.39 0.12 -12.30
C VAL A 12 -24.16 1.28 -12.93
N ARG A 13 -25.43 1.48 -12.58
CA ARG A 13 -26.23 2.60 -13.10
C ARG A 13 -25.75 3.97 -12.63
N SER A 14 -25.26 4.05 -11.39
CA SER A 14 -24.81 5.32 -10.82
C SER A 14 -23.36 5.65 -11.14
N LYS A 15 -22.47 4.65 -11.20
CA LYS A 15 -21.01 4.87 -11.30
C LYS A 15 -20.33 4.13 -12.46
N GLY A 16 -21.10 3.46 -13.31
CA GLY A 16 -20.57 2.66 -14.42
C GLY A 16 -19.90 1.36 -13.99
N LEU A 17 -19.21 0.71 -14.93
CA LEU A 17 -18.59 -0.60 -14.72
C LEU A 17 -17.23 -0.55 -14.02
N PHE A 18 -16.57 0.61 -14.02
CA PHE A 18 -15.15 0.78 -13.66
C PHE A 18 -14.90 1.85 -12.59
N SER A 19 -15.91 2.15 -11.75
CA SER A 19 -15.81 3.18 -10.71
C SER A 19 -14.60 3.03 -9.79
N PHE A 20 -14.09 1.81 -9.63
CA PHE A 20 -12.93 1.52 -8.78
C PHE A 20 -11.62 2.15 -9.24
N TYR A 21 -11.48 2.59 -10.49
CA TYR A 21 -10.30 3.34 -10.92
C TYR A 21 -10.26 4.76 -10.35
N GLU A 22 -11.41 5.34 -10.05
CA GLU A 22 -11.54 6.71 -9.54
C GLU A 22 -11.82 6.72 -8.03
N ASP A 23 -12.80 5.93 -7.59
CA ASP A 23 -13.28 5.87 -6.21
C ASP A 23 -12.48 4.89 -5.33
N GLY A 24 -11.59 4.10 -5.94
CA GLY A 24 -10.96 2.94 -5.32
C GLY A 24 -11.86 1.70 -5.28
N HIS A 25 -11.23 0.53 -5.10
CA HIS A 25 -11.84 -0.78 -5.26
C HIS A 25 -12.87 -1.15 -4.18
N GLN A 26 -12.94 -0.38 -3.11
CA GLN A 26 -13.54 -0.79 -1.84
C GLN A 26 -15.04 -0.96 -1.96
N GLU A 27 -15.74 -0.04 -2.64
CA GLU A 27 -17.17 -0.13 -2.86
C GLU A 27 -17.54 -1.29 -3.79
N CYS A 28 -16.84 -1.41 -4.93
CA CYS A 28 -17.04 -2.51 -5.87
C CYS A 28 -16.80 -3.87 -5.19
N CYS A 29 -15.71 -4.02 -4.43
CA CYS A 29 -15.45 -5.22 -3.66
C CYS A 29 -16.48 -5.46 -2.56
N ARG A 30 -16.99 -4.41 -1.90
CA ARG A 30 -18.03 -4.55 -0.87
C ARG A 30 -19.28 -5.21 -1.43
N VAL A 31 -19.75 -4.74 -2.58
CA VAL A 31 -20.95 -5.26 -3.27
C VAL A 31 -20.68 -6.64 -3.89
N ARG A 32 -19.59 -6.78 -4.66
CA ARG A 32 -19.35 -7.97 -5.48
C ARG A 32 -18.72 -9.14 -4.72
N LYS A 33 -18.03 -8.88 -3.61
CA LYS A 33 -17.17 -9.87 -2.93
C LYS A 33 -17.44 -9.98 -1.43
N VAL A 34 -17.49 -8.87 -0.69
CA VAL A 34 -17.61 -8.90 0.78
C VAL A 34 -19.02 -9.30 1.22
N ARG A 35 -20.06 -8.63 0.71
CA ARG A 35 -21.47 -8.95 1.07
C ARG A 35 -21.86 -10.38 0.73
N PRO A 36 -21.51 -10.92 -0.46
CA PRO A 36 -21.83 -12.30 -0.79
C PRO A 36 -21.09 -13.30 0.09
N LEU A 37 -19.84 -13.02 0.44
CA LEU A 37 -19.09 -13.86 1.37
C LEU A 37 -19.71 -13.83 2.76
N ARG A 38 -20.09 -12.66 3.28
CA ARG A 38 -20.77 -12.53 4.58
C ARG A 38 -22.01 -13.41 4.65
N ARG A 39 -22.83 -13.43 3.59
CA ARG A 39 -24.01 -14.33 3.53
C ARG A 39 -23.63 -15.80 3.55
N ALA A 40 -22.56 -16.18 2.85
CA ALA A 40 -22.10 -17.56 2.80
C ALA A 40 -21.50 -18.05 4.13
N LEU A 41 -20.86 -17.16 4.89
CA LEU A 41 -20.19 -17.49 6.16
C LEU A 41 -21.14 -17.51 7.36
N LYS A 42 -22.32 -16.87 7.28
CA LYS A 42 -23.29 -16.77 8.39
C LYS A 42 -23.67 -18.12 9.00
N GLY A 43 -23.64 -19.21 8.23
CA GLY A 43 -23.97 -20.56 8.69
C GLY A 43 -22.79 -21.38 9.22
N LEU A 44 -21.59 -20.80 9.36
CA LEU A 44 -20.36 -21.54 9.60
C LEU A 44 -19.70 -21.17 10.94
N ARG A 45 -18.91 -22.09 11.50
CA ARG A 45 -18.08 -21.86 12.70
C ARG A 45 -16.64 -21.48 12.37
N ALA A 46 -16.17 -21.92 11.23
CA ALA A 46 -14.82 -21.64 10.78
C ALA A 46 -14.73 -21.57 9.26
N TRP A 47 -13.70 -20.90 8.76
CA TRP A 47 -13.33 -20.89 7.36
C TRP A 47 -11.80 -20.80 7.21
N ILE A 48 -11.32 -21.29 6.07
CA ILE A 48 -9.89 -21.36 5.76
C ILE A 48 -9.57 -20.35 4.67
N THR A 49 -8.46 -19.63 4.81
CA THR A 49 -7.91 -18.80 3.74
C THR A 49 -6.44 -19.11 3.48
N GLY A 50 -6.00 -18.89 2.24
CA GLY A 50 -4.61 -19.03 1.84
C GLY A 50 -3.77 -17.77 2.08
N GLN A 51 -4.15 -16.88 3.01
CA GLN A 51 -3.33 -15.70 3.30
C GLN A 51 -1.97 -16.11 3.87
N ARG A 52 -0.90 -15.50 3.35
CA ARG A 52 0.47 -15.63 3.88
C ARG A 52 1.05 -14.27 4.23
N LYS A 53 1.97 -14.25 5.20
CA LYS A 53 2.62 -13.03 5.69
C LYS A 53 3.43 -12.32 4.62
N ASP A 54 4.02 -13.09 3.71
CA ASP A 54 4.90 -12.58 2.64
C ASP A 54 4.16 -11.99 1.42
N GLN A 55 2.83 -12.05 1.40
CA GLN A 55 2.02 -11.58 0.25
C GLN A 55 1.80 -10.07 0.23
N SER A 56 2.07 -9.39 1.33
CA SER A 56 1.94 -7.94 1.44
C SER A 56 2.90 -7.46 2.54
N PRO A 57 3.93 -6.66 2.19
CA PRO A 57 4.90 -6.17 3.17
C PRO A 57 4.26 -5.33 4.27
N GLY A 58 3.05 -4.78 4.04
CA GLY A 58 2.39 -3.90 5.01
C GLY A 58 1.05 -4.33 5.57
N THR A 59 0.23 -5.06 4.82
CA THR A 59 -1.13 -5.40 5.31
C THR A 59 -1.23 -6.82 5.85
N ARG A 60 -0.18 -7.65 5.69
CA ARG A 60 -0.23 -9.08 6.03
C ARG A 60 0.93 -9.59 6.87
N SER A 61 1.97 -8.79 7.12
CA SER A 61 3.16 -9.20 7.89
C SER A 61 2.82 -9.82 9.25
N GLU A 62 1.73 -9.38 9.89
CA GLU A 62 1.31 -9.82 11.21
C GLU A 62 0.09 -10.77 11.22
N ILE A 63 -0.33 -11.35 10.08
CA ILE A 63 -1.52 -12.22 10.10
C ILE A 63 -1.30 -13.44 11.03
N PRO A 64 -2.25 -13.74 11.94
CA PRO A 64 -2.15 -14.93 12.77
C PRO A 64 -2.56 -16.19 11.98
N VAL A 65 -2.02 -17.33 12.40
CA VAL A 65 -2.40 -18.64 11.86
C VAL A 65 -3.88 -18.91 12.15
N VAL A 66 -4.33 -18.68 13.38
CA VAL A 66 -5.74 -18.81 13.77
C VAL A 66 -6.16 -17.52 14.46
N GLN A 67 -7.33 -16.99 14.10
CA GLN A 67 -7.95 -15.88 14.78
C GLN A 67 -9.47 -16.02 14.79
N VAL A 68 -10.12 -15.38 15.74
CA VAL A 68 -11.51 -14.97 15.55
C VAL A 68 -11.57 -14.05 14.34
N ASP A 69 -12.52 -14.29 13.43
CA ASP A 69 -12.68 -13.47 12.24
C ASP A 69 -13.07 -12.04 12.64
N PRO A 70 -12.29 -11.02 12.24
CA PRO A 70 -12.53 -9.64 12.66
C PRO A 70 -13.52 -8.89 11.75
N VAL A 71 -14.10 -9.53 10.72
CA VAL A 71 -14.90 -8.88 9.67
C VAL A 71 -16.29 -9.52 9.49
N PHE A 72 -16.39 -10.82 9.73
CA PHE A 72 -17.56 -11.65 9.45
C PHE A 72 -18.05 -12.35 10.71
N GLU A 73 -19.35 -12.61 10.74
CA GLU A 73 -20.03 -13.39 11.78
C GLU A 73 -20.28 -14.82 11.29
N GLY A 74 -20.34 -15.76 12.23
CA GLY A 74 -20.62 -17.18 12.01
C GLY A 74 -22.02 -17.57 12.49
N LEU A 75 -22.19 -18.85 12.82
CA LEU A 75 -23.49 -19.48 13.16
C LEU A 75 -24.33 -18.68 14.17
N GLU A 76 -23.70 -18.13 15.20
CA GLU A 76 -24.41 -17.46 16.30
C GLU A 76 -24.59 -15.95 16.07
N GLY A 77 -24.18 -15.41 14.91
CA GLY A 77 -24.39 -14.01 14.53
C GLY A 77 -23.70 -12.97 15.43
N GLY A 78 -23.01 -13.39 16.48
CA GLY A 78 -22.28 -12.49 17.40
C GLY A 78 -20.85 -12.23 16.96
N VAL A 79 -20.28 -11.10 17.43
CA VAL A 79 -18.85 -10.85 17.38
C VAL A 79 -18.13 -12.00 18.06
N GLY A 80 -17.15 -12.64 17.40
CA GLY A 80 -16.49 -13.81 17.96
C GLY A 80 -16.89 -15.16 17.36
N SER A 81 -18.05 -15.23 16.68
CA SER A 81 -18.69 -16.51 16.34
C SER A 81 -18.09 -17.28 15.16
N LEU A 82 -17.11 -16.70 14.46
CA LEU A 82 -16.44 -17.33 13.32
C LEU A 82 -14.94 -17.36 13.53
N VAL A 83 -14.33 -18.53 13.33
CA VAL A 83 -12.86 -18.69 13.34
C VAL A 83 -12.32 -18.61 11.92
N LYS A 84 -11.29 -17.80 11.72
CA LYS A 84 -10.54 -17.74 10.47
C LYS A 84 -9.18 -18.43 10.65
N TRP A 85 -8.93 -19.44 9.82
CA TRP A 85 -7.69 -20.21 9.83
C TRP A 85 -6.87 -19.96 8.55
N ASN A 86 -5.62 -19.55 8.72
CA ASN A 86 -4.64 -19.30 7.67
C ASN A 86 -3.49 -20.32 7.83
N PRO A 87 -3.66 -21.58 7.40
CA PRO A 87 -2.69 -22.66 7.65
C PRO A 87 -1.31 -22.37 7.06
N VAL A 88 -1.27 -21.60 5.97
CA VAL A 88 -0.05 -21.22 5.26
C VAL A 88 0.48 -19.84 5.64
N ALA A 89 0.02 -19.26 6.76
CA ALA A 89 0.39 -17.90 7.17
C ALA A 89 1.90 -17.67 7.20
N ASN A 90 2.67 -18.65 7.68
CA ASN A 90 4.12 -18.56 7.84
C ASN A 90 4.92 -19.21 6.69
N VAL A 91 4.25 -19.72 5.64
CA VAL A 91 4.91 -20.37 4.52
C VAL A 91 5.30 -19.32 3.47
N LYS A 92 6.54 -19.37 2.97
CA LYS A 92 6.99 -18.46 1.91
C LYS A 92 6.42 -18.87 0.55
N GLY A 93 6.23 -17.90 -0.34
CA GLY A 93 5.69 -18.11 -1.69
C GLY A 93 6.51 -19.09 -2.51
N ASN A 94 7.84 -19.07 -2.37
CA ASN A 94 8.73 -20.03 -3.04
C ASN A 94 8.47 -21.47 -2.57
N ASP A 95 8.20 -21.66 -1.28
CA ASP A 95 7.91 -22.99 -0.72
C ASP A 95 6.54 -23.48 -1.18
N ILE A 96 5.55 -22.59 -1.31
CA ILE A 96 4.27 -22.92 -1.95
C ILE A 96 4.49 -23.36 -3.39
N TRP A 97 5.27 -22.63 -4.18
CA TRP A 97 5.56 -22.98 -5.58
C TRP A 97 6.32 -24.30 -5.70
N ASN A 98 7.24 -24.60 -4.77
CA ASN A 98 7.92 -25.88 -4.71
C ASN A 98 6.94 -27.03 -4.41
N PHE A 99 6.05 -26.82 -3.44
CA PHE A 99 5.02 -27.81 -3.11
C PHE A 99 4.09 -28.07 -4.30
N LEU A 100 3.54 -27.02 -4.93
CA LEU A 100 2.62 -27.15 -6.07
C LEU A 100 3.25 -27.94 -7.22
N ARG A 101 4.53 -27.70 -7.53
CA ARG A 101 5.26 -28.44 -8.57
C ARG A 101 5.57 -29.88 -8.19
N THR A 102 5.99 -30.12 -6.95
CA THR A 102 6.36 -31.45 -6.46
C THR A 102 5.15 -32.38 -6.39
N MET A 103 3.99 -31.81 -6.01
CA MET A 103 2.75 -32.55 -5.82
C MET A 103 1.83 -32.52 -7.05
N ASP A 104 2.32 -31.98 -8.18
CA ASP A 104 1.57 -31.82 -9.43
C ASP A 104 0.16 -31.21 -9.25
N VAL A 105 0.10 -30.17 -8.42
CA VAL A 105 -1.17 -29.48 -8.12
C VAL A 105 -1.54 -28.59 -9.30
N PRO A 106 -2.77 -28.70 -9.86
CA PRO A 106 -3.21 -27.82 -10.93
C PRO A 106 -3.16 -26.35 -10.52
N ILE A 107 -2.53 -25.53 -11.36
CA ILE A 107 -2.39 -24.08 -11.16
C ILE A 107 -3.14 -23.29 -12.22
N ASN A 108 -3.47 -22.03 -11.93
CA ASN A 108 -4.08 -21.13 -12.90
C ASN A 108 -3.09 -20.80 -14.03
N SER A 109 -3.54 -20.85 -15.30
CA SER A 109 -2.70 -20.59 -16.47
C SER A 109 -2.13 -19.17 -16.50
N LEU A 110 -2.75 -18.19 -15.85
CA LEU A 110 -2.23 -16.82 -15.77
C LEU A 110 -0.86 -16.75 -15.08
N HIS A 111 -0.50 -17.72 -14.25
CA HIS A 111 0.83 -17.78 -13.65
C HIS A 111 1.95 -17.92 -14.69
N SER A 112 1.69 -18.56 -15.85
CA SER A 112 2.67 -18.61 -16.96
C SER A 112 2.75 -17.30 -17.74
N GLN A 113 1.89 -16.33 -17.44
CA GLN A 113 1.80 -15.02 -18.09
C GLN A 113 2.27 -13.88 -17.16
N GLY A 114 2.98 -14.19 -16.07
CA GLY A 114 3.54 -13.20 -15.13
C GLY A 114 2.58 -12.74 -14.03
N TYR A 115 1.39 -13.34 -13.91
CA TYR A 115 0.48 -13.03 -12.81
C TYR A 115 0.88 -13.83 -11.56
N ILE A 116 1.48 -13.19 -10.57
CA ILE A 116 1.79 -13.84 -9.29
C ILE A 116 0.59 -13.77 -8.33
N SER A 117 0.01 -12.59 -8.14
CA SER A 117 -1.22 -12.40 -7.35
C SER A 117 -2.42 -12.23 -8.28
N ILE A 118 -3.41 -13.13 -8.20
CA ILE A 118 -4.58 -13.13 -9.10
C ILE A 118 -5.82 -12.60 -8.38
N GLY A 119 -6.62 -11.78 -9.06
CA GLY A 119 -7.89 -11.23 -8.59
C GLY A 119 -8.93 -11.16 -9.71
N CYS A 120 -9.84 -10.19 -9.61
CA CYS A 120 -10.72 -9.87 -10.74
C CYS A 120 -9.89 -9.27 -11.89
N GLU A 121 -10.28 -9.59 -13.12
CA GLU A 121 -9.61 -9.15 -14.36
C GLU A 121 -9.26 -7.64 -14.37
N PRO A 122 -10.19 -6.70 -14.13
CA PRO A 122 -9.88 -5.28 -14.29
C PRO A 122 -9.08 -4.70 -13.11
N CYS A 123 -8.82 -5.50 -12.08
CA CYS A 123 -8.08 -5.10 -10.89
C CYS A 123 -6.80 -5.93 -10.67
N THR A 124 -6.39 -6.70 -11.70
CA THR A 124 -5.19 -7.53 -11.68
C THR A 124 -4.35 -7.35 -12.94
N ARG A 125 -3.04 -7.14 -12.80
CA ARG A 125 -2.07 -7.11 -13.90
C ARG A 125 -0.86 -8.01 -13.59
N PRO A 126 -0.10 -8.48 -14.59
CA PRO A 126 1.15 -9.19 -14.33
C PRO A 126 2.18 -8.27 -13.67
N VAL A 127 3.17 -8.85 -13.02
CA VAL A 127 4.29 -8.13 -12.42
C VAL A 127 5.58 -8.43 -13.17
N LEU A 128 6.50 -7.48 -13.21
CA LEU A 128 7.81 -7.66 -13.83
C LEU A 128 8.72 -8.53 -12.94
N PRO A 129 9.79 -9.13 -13.50
CA PRO A 129 10.83 -9.76 -12.70
C PRO A 129 11.33 -8.83 -11.60
N GLY A 130 11.34 -9.30 -10.36
CA GLY A 130 11.75 -8.49 -9.20
C GLY A 130 10.70 -7.53 -8.66
N GLN A 131 9.51 -7.39 -9.25
CA GLN A 131 8.42 -6.67 -8.61
C GLN A 131 7.75 -7.53 -7.53
N HIS A 132 7.25 -6.88 -6.47
CA HIS A 132 6.52 -7.57 -5.41
C HIS A 132 5.14 -8.05 -5.91
N GLU A 133 4.67 -9.24 -5.49
CA GLU A 133 3.43 -9.84 -6.01
C GLU A 133 2.18 -8.95 -5.83
N ARG A 134 2.18 -8.09 -4.81
CA ARG A 134 1.09 -7.15 -4.52
C ARG A 134 1.01 -5.97 -5.48
N GLU A 135 2.08 -5.66 -6.21
CA GLU A 135 2.12 -4.59 -7.22
C GLU A 135 1.22 -4.86 -8.42
N GLY A 136 0.85 -6.12 -8.64
CA GLY A 136 -0.13 -6.51 -9.65
C GLY A 136 -1.59 -6.26 -9.26
N ARG A 137 -1.87 -5.82 -8.02
CA ARG A 137 -3.23 -5.68 -7.47
C ARG A 137 -3.55 -4.23 -7.16
N TRP A 138 -4.66 -3.72 -7.70
CA TRP A 138 -5.09 -2.33 -7.50
C TRP A 138 -3.92 -1.37 -7.68
N TRP A 139 -3.19 -1.51 -8.79
CA TRP A 139 -1.90 -0.84 -9.01
C TRP A 139 -1.99 0.68 -9.08
N TRP A 140 -3.20 1.21 -9.28
CA TRP A 140 -3.49 2.64 -9.24
C TRP A 140 -3.71 3.17 -7.81
N GLU A 141 -4.00 2.29 -6.85
CA GLU A 141 -4.15 2.63 -5.44
C GLU A 141 -2.83 2.52 -4.69
N ASP A 142 -2.76 3.18 -3.54
CA ASP A 142 -1.58 3.14 -2.69
C ASP A 142 -1.43 1.84 -1.90
N ALA A 143 -0.18 1.48 -1.59
CA ALA A 143 0.24 0.30 -0.85
C ALA A 143 -0.63 -0.04 0.37
N LYS A 144 -0.88 0.96 1.23
CA LYS A 144 -1.68 0.82 2.46
C LYS A 144 -3.16 0.52 2.19
N ALA A 145 -3.67 0.92 1.03
CA ALA A 145 -5.06 0.72 0.63
C ALA A 145 -5.28 -0.59 -0.13
N LYS A 146 -4.22 -1.31 -0.54
CA LYS A 146 -4.31 -2.56 -1.32
C LYS A 146 -4.74 -3.78 -0.49
N GLU A 147 -5.71 -3.65 0.42
CA GLU A 147 -6.36 -4.81 1.05
C GLU A 147 -7.87 -4.80 0.83
N CYS A 148 -8.37 -5.96 0.42
CA CYS A 148 -9.78 -6.12 0.18
C CYS A 148 -10.57 -6.05 1.49
N GLY A 149 -11.82 -5.62 1.41
CA GLY A 149 -12.80 -5.71 2.51
C GLY A 149 -12.89 -7.07 3.19
N LEU A 150 -12.45 -8.16 2.56
CA LEU A 150 -12.38 -9.49 3.18
C LEU A 150 -11.46 -9.58 4.40
N HIS A 151 -10.45 -8.73 4.48
CA HIS A 151 -9.36 -8.87 5.45
C HIS A 151 -9.02 -7.56 6.15
N LYS A 152 -9.89 -6.55 6.04
CA LYS A 152 -9.69 -5.21 6.61
C LYS A 152 -9.45 -5.24 8.12
N GLY A 153 -10.05 -6.18 8.85
CA GLY A 153 -9.87 -6.30 10.30
C GLY A 153 -8.46 -6.74 10.73
N ASN A 154 -7.58 -7.14 9.80
CA ASN A 154 -6.19 -7.45 10.10
C ASN A 154 -5.28 -6.19 10.06
N ILE A 155 -5.79 -5.05 9.61
CA ILE A 155 -5.04 -3.78 9.56
C ILE A 155 -5.33 -3.05 10.87
N LYS A 156 -4.28 -2.75 11.66
CA LYS A 156 -4.41 -1.88 12.84
C LYS A 156 -4.91 -0.50 12.37
N GLN A 157 -6.07 -0.07 12.87
CA GLN A 157 -6.51 1.31 12.69
C GLN A 157 -5.55 2.20 13.50
N GLU A 158 -4.87 3.13 12.84
CA GLU A 158 -4.32 4.30 13.53
C GLU A 158 -5.51 5.16 13.95
N ASP A 159 -5.62 5.45 15.25
CA ASP A 159 -6.77 6.08 15.90
C ASP A 159 -7.29 7.32 15.15
N ALA A 160 -8.53 7.20 14.67
CA ALA A 160 -9.35 8.32 14.24
C ALA A 160 -10.35 8.64 15.35
N ALA A 161 -9.93 9.38 16.39
CA ALA A 161 -10.78 10.26 17.21
C ALA A 161 -9.98 10.90 18.35
N VAL A 162 -9.72 12.21 18.25
CA VAL A 162 -9.72 13.08 19.44
C VAL A 162 -10.77 14.14 19.18
N ASN A 163 -11.96 13.92 19.74
CA ASN A 163 -13.00 14.94 19.86
C ASN A 163 -13.13 15.32 21.33
N GLY A 164 -12.81 16.58 21.63
CA GLY A 164 -13.35 17.45 22.69
C GLY A 164 -13.61 16.89 24.09
N ASN A 165 -12.80 17.30 25.07
CA ASN A 165 -13.11 18.39 26.03
C ASN A 165 -12.26 18.20 27.31
N GLY A 166 -11.31 19.09 27.55
CA GLY A 166 -10.49 19.08 28.77
C GLY A 166 -9.63 20.34 28.85
N ASN A 167 -10.12 21.34 29.58
CA ASN A 167 -9.35 22.52 29.96
C ASN A 167 -8.09 22.10 30.73
N GLY A 168 -6.92 22.42 30.17
CA GLY A 168 -5.63 22.24 30.82
C GLY A 168 -4.58 23.10 30.13
N ALA A 169 -4.31 24.27 30.70
CA ALA A 169 -3.19 25.11 30.33
C ALA A 169 -1.87 24.39 30.66
N GLY A 170 -0.91 24.36 29.72
CA GLY A 170 0.43 23.85 30.01
C GLY A 170 1.20 23.33 28.79
N ASN A 171 1.93 24.25 28.14
CA ASN A 171 3.20 24.15 27.40
C ASN A 171 3.73 22.82 26.82
N ALA A 172 4.35 23.03 25.64
CA ALA A 172 5.34 22.23 24.91
C ALA A 172 4.80 21.22 23.90
N SER A 173 4.82 21.62 22.63
CA SER A 173 4.83 20.72 21.48
C SER A 173 6.10 19.87 21.54
N GLU A 174 6.00 18.63 22.00
CA GLU A 174 7.06 17.64 21.79
C GLU A 174 7.27 17.48 20.28
N ALA A 175 8.40 18.01 19.80
CA ALA A 175 8.79 17.86 18.41
C ALA A 175 9.07 16.38 18.14
N VAL A 176 8.14 15.70 17.44
CA VAL A 176 8.34 14.32 16.98
C VAL A 176 9.65 14.28 16.18
N ALA A 177 10.62 13.49 16.66
CA ALA A 177 11.95 13.39 16.08
C ALA A 177 11.89 12.96 14.61
N ASP A 178 12.77 13.55 13.79
CA ASP A 178 12.86 13.28 12.37
C ASP A 178 13.56 11.93 12.11
N ILE A 179 12.99 11.11 11.21
CA ILE A 179 13.35 9.71 10.98
C ILE A 179 14.24 9.50 9.74
N PHE A 180 14.82 10.55 9.18
CA PHE A 180 15.79 10.40 8.09
C PHE A 180 16.94 11.37 8.30
N ASN A 181 18.03 10.90 8.89
CA ASN A 181 19.16 11.78 9.26
C ASN A 181 20.41 11.41 8.47
N SER A 182 20.75 12.22 7.47
CA SER A 182 22.03 12.16 6.73
C SER A 182 22.42 13.55 6.20
N GLN A 183 23.71 13.80 6.07
CA GLN A 183 24.26 15.02 5.47
C GLN A 183 23.93 15.13 3.98
N ASN A 184 23.73 14.00 3.30
CA ASN A 184 23.43 13.94 1.86
C ASN A 184 21.93 14.02 1.56
N LEU A 185 21.10 14.21 2.59
CA LEU A 185 19.65 14.26 2.47
C LEU A 185 19.10 15.65 2.76
N VAL A 186 18.50 16.27 1.75
CA VAL A 186 17.99 17.64 1.85
C VAL A 186 16.58 17.65 2.44
N THR A 187 16.40 18.34 3.57
CA THR A 187 15.06 18.62 4.13
C THR A 187 14.37 19.71 3.31
N LEU A 188 13.30 19.35 2.62
CA LEU A 188 12.48 20.28 1.86
C LEU A 188 11.32 20.78 2.72
N ASN A 189 11.03 22.08 2.63
CA ASN A 189 9.81 22.68 3.15
C ASN A 189 8.78 22.86 2.01
N ARG A 190 7.61 23.42 2.33
CA ARG A 190 6.54 23.62 1.34
C ARG A 190 7.01 24.41 0.13
N THR A 191 7.69 25.53 0.34
CA THR A 191 8.22 26.38 -0.72
C THR A 191 9.22 25.63 -1.59
N GLY A 192 10.10 24.83 -0.98
CA GLY A 192 11.03 23.96 -1.70
C GLY A 192 10.32 22.96 -2.61
N MET A 193 9.26 22.31 -2.11
CA MET A 193 8.45 21.39 -2.91
C MET A 193 7.67 22.09 -4.03
N GLU A 194 7.09 23.26 -3.75
CA GLU A 194 6.38 24.06 -4.76
C GLU A 194 7.32 24.48 -5.89
N ASN A 195 8.55 24.88 -5.55
CA ASN A 195 9.58 25.20 -6.54
C ASN A 195 9.95 23.96 -7.38
N LEU A 196 10.19 22.81 -6.74
CA LEU A 196 10.50 21.57 -7.48
C LEU A 196 9.39 21.15 -8.44
N ALA A 197 8.13 21.33 -8.05
CA ALA A 197 6.97 20.95 -8.87
C ALA A 197 6.70 21.94 -10.02
N ARG A 198 7.18 23.18 -9.95
CA ARG A 198 6.98 24.19 -11.01
C ARG A 198 8.10 24.21 -12.04
N LEU A 199 9.34 23.92 -11.63
CA LEU A 199 10.49 23.97 -12.53
C LEU A 199 10.39 22.91 -13.63
N ASP A 200 10.54 23.32 -14.88
CA ASP A 200 10.64 22.47 -16.06
C ASP A 200 12.10 22.26 -16.50
N HIS A 201 12.99 23.20 -16.17
CA HIS A 201 14.43 23.09 -16.35
C HIS A 201 15.18 23.23 -15.02
N ARG A 202 15.73 22.14 -14.51
CA ARG A 202 16.57 22.10 -13.29
C ARG A 202 18.00 21.67 -13.62
N GLN A 203 18.95 22.00 -12.75
CA GLN A 203 20.36 21.62 -12.94
C GLN A 203 20.58 20.12 -12.76
N GLU A 204 19.99 19.58 -11.68
CA GLU A 204 20.06 18.18 -11.29
C GLU A 204 18.65 17.63 -11.08
N PRO A 205 18.36 16.39 -11.48
CA PRO A 205 17.15 15.69 -11.08
C PRO A 205 17.09 15.48 -9.56
N TRP A 206 15.88 15.33 -9.03
CA TRP A 206 15.65 15.09 -7.60
C TRP A 206 14.89 13.79 -7.35
N LEU A 207 15.33 13.02 -6.37
CA LEU A 207 14.53 11.96 -5.76
C LEU A 207 14.04 12.44 -4.40
N VAL A 208 12.73 12.49 -4.19
CA VAL A 208 12.14 13.01 -2.94
C VAL A 208 11.20 11.99 -2.32
N VAL A 209 11.38 11.72 -1.02
CA VAL A 209 10.43 10.98 -0.20
C VAL A 209 9.46 11.92 0.49
N LEU A 210 8.16 11.66 0.31
CA LEU A 210 7.08 12.18 1.15
C LEU A 210 6.86 11.20 2.30
N TYR A 211 7.05 11.66 3.53
CA TYR A 211 7.02 10.80 4.73
C TYR A 211 6.26 11.43 5.89
N ALA A 212 6.00 10.59 6.90
CA ALA A 212 5.53 11.02 8.21
C ALA A 212 6.33 10.28 9.29
N PRO A 213 6.81 10.95 10.36
CA PRO A 213 7.66 10.32 11.38
C PRO A 213 7.02 9.13 12.09
N TRP A 214 5.71 9.15 12.29
CA TRP A 214 4.94 8.06 12.93
C TRP A 214 4.70 6.85 12.01
N CYS A 215 5.02 6.95 10.72
CA CYS A 215 4.71 5.89 9.76
C CYS A 215 5.75 4.77 9.82
N GLN A 216 5.34 3.58 10.28
CA GLN A 216 6.22 2.40 10.37
C GLN A 216 6.86 2.01 9.03
N PHE A 217 6.19 2.27 7.90
CA PHE A 217 6.77 2.01 6.56
C PHE A 217 7.87 3.01 6.18
N CYS A 218 7.79 4.24 6.69
CA CYS A 218 8.86 5.21 6.51
C CYS A 218 10.05 4.82 7.36
N GLN A 219 9.81 4.44 8.62
CA GLN A 219 10.84 3.96 9.55
C GLN A 219 11.54 2.71 9.00
N ALA A 220 10.80 1.74 8.46
CA ALA A 220 11.37 0.54 7.86
C ALA A 220 12.25 0.82 6.63
N MET A 221 12.02 1.94 5.94
CA MET A 221 12.79 2.35 4.76
C MET A 221 13.99 3.25 5.12
N GLU A 222 14.04 3.79 6.35
CA GLU A 222 15.03 4.79 6.79
C GLU A 222 16.46 4.46 6.35
N GLY A 223 16.96 3.28 6.77
CA GLY A 223 18.32 2.86 6.48
C GLY A 223 18.62 2.79 4.98
N SER A 224 17.72 2.20 4.19
CA SER A 224 17.90 2.09 2.74
C SER A 224 17.86 3.43 2.03
N TYR A 225 17.00 4.36 2.47
CA TYR A 225 16.90 5.68 1.83
C TYR A 225 18.08 6.58 2.19
N VAL A 226 18.61 6.46 3.42
CA VAL A 226 19.84 7.14 3.83
C VAL A 226 21.04 6.62 3.04
N GLU A 227 21.21 5.30 2.96
CA GLU A 227 22.30 4.70 2.17
C GLU A 227 22.22 5.09 0.69
N LEU A 228 21.01 5.15 0.12
CA LEU A 228 20.78 5.64 -1.24
C LEU A 228 21.25 7.08 -1.41
N ALA A 229 20.93 7.97 -0.45
CA ALA A 229 21.36 9.37 -0.50
C ALA A 229 22.88 9.49 -0.50
N ASP A 230 23.57 8.67 0.30
CA ASP A 230 25.02 8.63 0.35
C ASP A 230 25.63 8.09 -0.96
N LYS A 231 25.04 7.06 -1.57
CA LYS A 231 25.49 6.54 -2.88
C LYS A 231 25.24 7.51 -4.04
N LEU A 232 24.20 8.33 -3.97
CA LEU A 232 23.91 9.33 -4.99
C LEU A 232 24.65 10.66 -4.77
N ALA A 233 25.29 10.84 -3.62
CA ALA A 233 26.12 12.01 -3.33
C ALA A 233 27.23 12.14 -4.38
N GLY A 234 27.23 13.24 -5.13
CA GLY A 234 28.21 13.50 -6.19
C GLY A 234 27.90 12.83 -7.54
N ASN A 235 26.82 12.05 -7.65
CA ASN A 235 26.42 11.36 -8.89
C ASN A 235 25.35 12.12 -9.71
N GLY A 236 25.22 13.43 -9.47
CA GLY A 236 24.36 14.32 -10.26
C GLY A 236 22.86 14.18 -9.99
N VAL A 237 22.45 13.53 -8.89
CA VAL A 237 21.05 13.42 -8.46
C VAL A 237 20.95 13.93 -7.02
N LYS A 238 20.05 14.87 -6.76
CA LYS A 238 19.78 15.35 -5.40
C LYS A 238 18.76 14.46 -4.71
N VAL A 239 19.01 14.11 -3.45
CA VAL A 239 18.06 13.32 -2.66
C VAL A 239 17.46 14.22 -1.57
N GLY A 240 16.13 14.24 -1.52
CA GLY A 240 15.37 15.07 -0.61
C GLY A 240 14.36 14.28 0.21
N LYS A 241 13.90 14.91 1.29
CA LYS A 241 12.79 14.45 2.12
C LYS A 241 11.81 15.59 2.35
N PHE A 242 10.53 15.28 2.40
CA PHE A 242 9.46 16.23 2.71
C PHE A 242 8.50 15.58 3.71
N ARG A 243 8.41 16.19 4.90
CA ARG A 243 7.44 15.79 5.92
C ARG A 243 6.05 16.24 5.46
N ALA A 244 5.22 15.28 5.08
CA ALA A 244 3.95 15.53 4.39
C ALA A 244 2.71 15.17 5.24
N ASP A 245 2.86 15.00 6.55
CA ASP A 245 1.75 14.90 7.50
C ASP A 245 1.29 16.30 7.98
N GLY A 246 0.37 16.34 8.95
CA GLY A 246 -0.12 17.60 9.54
C GLY A 246 -0.72 18.56 8.51
N ASP A 247 -0.30 19.82 8.58
CA ASP A 247 -0.71 20.95 7.73
C ASP A 247 -0.28 20.79 6.26
N GLN A 248 0.74 19.97 5.99
CA GLN A 248 1.26 19.72 4.64
C GLN A 248 0.50 18.62 3.89
N LYS A 249 -0.32 17.82 4.60
CA LYS A 249 -0.99 16.63 4.05
C LYS A 249 -1.91 16.94 2.88
N GLU A 250 -2.70 17.99 2.99
CA GLU A 250 -3.68 18.33 1.95
C GLU A 250 -3.00 18.84 0.67
N TYR A 251 -1.96 19.67 0.82
CA TYR A 251 -1.11 20.08 -0.29
C TYR A 251 -0.45 18.87 -0.97
N ALA A 252 0.15 17.97 -0.20
CA ALA A 252 0.82 16.80 -0.74
C ALA A 252 -0.14 15.86 -1.50
N LYS A 253 -1.37 15.68 -1.00
CA LYS A 253 -2.41 14.91 -1.72
C LYS A 253 -2.76 15.53 -3.07
N GLN A 254 -3.06 16.83 -3.07
CA GLN A 254 -3.55 17.53 -4.26
C GLN A 254 -2.48 17.79 -5.31
N LYS A 255 -1.21 18.00 -4.89
CA LYS A 255 -0.14 18.47 -5.77
C LYS A 255 1.00 17.48 -5.96
N LEU A 256 1.19 16.54 -5.05
CA LEU A 256 2.36 15.65 -5.02
C LEU A 256 1.98 14.16 -5.06
N GLN A 257 0.78 13.83 -5.56
CA GLN A 257 0.33 12.44 -5.74
C GLN A 257 0.42 11.58 -4.46
N LEU A 258 0.37 12.23 -3.28
CA LEU A 258 0.40 11.54 -2.01
C LEU A 258 -0.96 10.87 -1.79
N GLY A 259 -0.98 9.55 -1.65
CA GLY A 259 -2.12 8.89 -1.02
C GLY A 259 -1.74 7.90 0.08
N SER A 260 -0.48 7.47 0.17
CA SER A 260 0.07 6.86 1.39
C SER A 260 1.55 7.19 1.63
N PHE A 261 2.02 6.90 2.84
CA PHE A 261 3.42 7.04 3.22
C PHE A 261 4.15 5.69 3.22
N PRO A 262 5.43 5.64 2.80
CA PRO A 262 6.14 6.68 2.05
C PRO A 262 5.66 6.74 0.59
N THR A 263 5.59 7.95 0.02
CA THR A 263 5.50 8.15 -1.44
C THR A 263 6.83 8.70 -1.94
N ILE A 264 7.39 8.10 -2.99
CA ILE A 264 8.66 8.55 -3.58
C ILE A 264 8.38 9.13 -4.96
N LEU A 265 8.89 10.33 -5.21
CA LEU A 265 8.76 11.03 -6.48
C LEU A 265 10.16 11.32 -7.05
N PHE A 266 10.32 11.06 -8.34
CA PHE A 266 11.47 11.52 -9.11
C PHE A 266 11.07 12.75 -9.93
N PHE A 267 11.85 13.82 -9.84
CA PHE A 267 11.68 15.06 -10.57
C PHE A 267 12.78 15.16 -11.64
N PRO A 268 12.47 14.91 -12.93
CA PRO A 268 13.47 14.88 -13.99
C PRO A 268 14.05 16.26 -14.32
N LYS A 269 15.22 16.28 -14.97
CA LYS A 269 15.94 17.51 -15.32
C LYS A 269 15.14 18.47 -16.23
N HIS A 270 14.37 17.89 -17.15
CA HIS A 270 13.68 18.60 -18.24
C HIS A 270 12.15 18.39 -18.21
N SER A 271 11.59 18.19 -17.01
CA SER A 271 10.15 18.00 -16.82
C SER A 271 9.70 18.63 -15.49
N SER A 272 8.55 19.29 -15.53
CA SER A 272 7.81 19.73 -14.34
C SER A 272 6.92 18.63 -13.76
N LYS A 273 6.65 17.55 -14.51
CA LYS A 273 5.85 16.43 -14.03
C LYS A 273 6.73 15.43 -13.27
N PRO A 274 6.49 15.20 -11.97
CA PRO A 274 7.17 14.16 -11.22
C PRO A 274 6.69 12.77 -11.62
N ILE A 275 7.61 11.80 -11.58
CA ILE A 275 7.38 10.38 -11.83
C ILE A 275 7.31 9.68 -10.47
N LYS A 276 6.15 9.10 -10.14
CA LYS A 276 5.98 8.32 -8.90
C LYS A 276 6.71 6.98 -9.01
N TYR A 277 7.48 6.63 -7.99
CA TYR A 277 8.12 5.32 -7.92
C TYR A 277 7.06 4.21 -7.83
N PRO A 278 7.00 3.27 -8.78
CA PRO A 278 5.84 2.39 -8.94
C PRO A 278 5.90 1.11 -8.10
N SER A 279 7.08 0.76 -7.59
CA SER A 279 7.32 -0.50 -6.88
C SER A 279 6.83 -0.43 -5.43
N GLU A 280 6.77 -1.55 -4.72
CA GLU A 280 6.64 -1.62 -3.25
C GLU A 280 7.99 -1.92 -2.57
N ARG A 281 9.00 -2.38 -3.33
CA ARG A 281 10.35 -2.62 -2.81
C ARG A 281 11.06 -1.30 -2.56
N ARG A 282 11.62 -1.13 -1.37
CA ARG A 282 12.25 0.12 -0.90
C ARG A 282 13.72 -0.08 -0.50
N ASP A 283 14.31 -1.20 -0.92
CA ASP A 283 15.75 -1.44 -0.80
C ASP A 283 16.56 -0.54 -1.75
N VAL A 284 17.84 -0.38 -1.42
CA VAL A 284 18.78 0.51 -2.11
C VAL A 284 18.88 0.16 -3.59
N ASP A 285 18.99 -1.13 -3.92
CA ASP A 285 19.19 -1.60 -5.30
C ASP A 285 17.98 -1.26 -6.17
N SER A 286 16.76 -1.49 -5.66
CA SER A 286 15.53 -1.17 -6.38
C SER A 286 15.38 0.34 -6.61
N LEU A 287 15.75 1.16 -5.63
CA LEU A 287 15.70 2.63 -5.74
C LEU A 287 16.77 3.17 -6.69
N MET A 288 17.99 2.63 -6.63
CA MET A 288 19.08 2.95 -7.55
C MET A 288 18.69 2.62 -9.00
N ALA A 289 18.18 1.42 -9.25
CA ALA A 289 17.75 1.01 -10.58
C ALA A 289 16.67 1.93 -11.16
N PHE A 290 15.75 2.42 -10.33
CA PHE A 290 14.74 3.40 -10.74
C PHE A 290 15.34 4.77 -11.10
N VAL A 291 16.28 5.26 -10.29
CA VAL A 291 16.99 6.53 -10.58
C VAL A 291 17.82 6.40 -11.85
N ASP A 292 18.55 5.30 -12.01
CA ASP A 292 19.40 5.04 -13.18
C ASP A 292 18.60 4.95 -14.48
N ALA A 293 17.39 4.41 -14.43
CA ALA A 293 16.51 4.33 -15.60
C ALA A 293 15.92 5.68 -16.03
N LEU A 294 15.98 6.72 -15.19
CA LEU A 294 15.30 8.00 -15.41
C LEU A 294 16.22 9.23 -15.46
N ARG A 295 17.50 9.08 -15.12
CA ARG A 295 18.48 10.19 -15.07
C ARG A 295 19.07 10.52 -16.44
#